data_AF-A0ABD4WW50-F1
#
_entry.id   AF-A0ABD4WW50-F1
#
_cell.length_a   1.000
_cell.length_b   1.000
_cell.length_c   1.000
_cell.angle_alpha   90.00
_cell.angle_beta   90.00
_cell.angle_gamma   90.00
#
_symmetry.space_group_name_H-M   'P 1'
#
loop_
_entity.id
_entity.type
_entity.pdbx_description
1 polymer ?
#
loop_
_entity_poly.entity_id
_entity_poly.type
_entity_poly.pdbx_seq_one_letter_code
_entity_poly.pdbx_strand_id
1 'polypeptide(L)'
;MRTWKTAAFGLLMASFTGCSSSGFLEESPPKAYLEANNHLYETKVGTYCWKSTCVDTAGPSELLKTEKPIEVKANESLSLVIKHERQPNERHMVQIQNKNEVDVSLKKIR
;
A
#
# COMPACT_ATOMS: atom_id res chain seq x y z
N MET A 1 72.19 13.63 -4.85
CA MET A 1 70.88 14.20 -4.43
C MET A 1 69.86 13.71 -5.45
N ARG A 2 69.07 12.64 -5.23
CA ARG A 2 67.89 12.51 -4.35
C ARG A 2 67.00 13.76 -4.53
N THR A 3 65.94 13.69 -5.32
CA THR A 3 64.60 13.31 -4.83
C THR A 3 63.77 12.54 -5.85
N TRP A 4 63.66 11.23 -5.62
CA TRP A 4 62.58 10.36 -6.05
C TRP A 4 61.49 10.51 -4.99
N LYS A 5 60.36 11.20 -5.26
CA LYS A 5 59.05 11.09 -4.56
C LYS A 5 58.05 12.13 -5.11
N THR A 6 57.26 11.76 -6.12
CA THR A 6 55.87 12.25 -6.28
C THR A 6 55.07 11.22 -7.10
N ALA A 7 55.20 9.95 -6.74
CA ALA A 7 54.12 8.99 -6.97
C ALA A 7 53.33 8.92 -5.65
N ALA A 8 52.00 8.86 -5.73
CA ALA A 8 51.04 8.80 -4.61
C ALA A 8 50.60 10.16 -4.04
N PHE A 9 49.91 10.98 -4.85
CA PHE A 9 48.95 11.95 -4.31
C PHE A 9 47.68 12.08 -5.17
N GLY A 10 47.32 11.03 -5.91
CA GLY A 10 46.19 11.06 -6.87
C GLY A 10 45.19 9.92 -6.73
N LEU A 11 45.10 9.24 -5.57
CA LEU A 11 44.31 8.01 -5.45
C LEU A 11 43.63 7.82 -4.09
N LEU A 12 43.15 8.91 -3.47
CA LEU A 12 42.52 8.88 -2.14
C LEU A 12 41.25 9.74 -2.01
N MET A 13 40.58 10.07 -3.11
CA MET A 13 39.31 10.82 -3.11
C MET A 13 38.27 10.20 -4.04
N ALA A 14 38.07 8.89 -3.94
CA ALA A 14 36.97 8.21 -4.61
C ALA A 14 36.33 7.19 -3.65
N SER A 15 35.74 7.68 -2.56
CA SER A 15 35.01 6.81 -1.65
C SER A 15 33.81 7.54 -1.03
N PHE A 16 32.64 6.91 -1.24
CA PHE A 16 31.34 7.12 -0.61
C PHE A 16 30.43 8.23 -1.19
N THR A 17 30.10 8.15 -2.48
CA THR A 17 28.70 8.44 -2.87
C THR A 17 27.84 7.23 -2.53
N GLY A 18 27.53 7.08 -1.24
CA GLY A 18 26.50 6.17 -0.79
C GLY A 18 25.14 6.72 -1.24
N CYS A 19 24.67 6.31 -2.41
CA CYS A 19 23.28 6.53 -2.78
C CYS A 19 22.43 5.56 -1.95
N SER A 20 22.03 5.97 -0.75
CA SER A 20 20.88 5.35 -0.11
C SER A 20 19.68 5.73 -0.97
N SER A 21 19.20 4.82 -1.81
CA SER A 21 17.87 4.94 -2.38
C SER A 21 16.91 4.86 -1.20
N SER A 22 16.65 6.01 -0.55
CA SER A 22 15.42 6.17 0.21
C SER A 22 14.33 6.05 -0.85
N GLY A 23 13.88 4.82 -1.08
CA GLY A 23 12.71 4.57 -1.92
C GLY A 23 11.66 5.54 -1.41
N PHE A 24 11.26 6.46 -2.27
CA PHE A 24 10.33 7.51 -1.95
C PHE A 24 9.01 6.81 -1.66
N LEU A 25 8.84 6.33 -0.42
CA LEU A 25 7.58 5.81 0.05
C LEU A 25 6.63 6.98 -0.05
N GLU A 26 5.54 6.83 -0.78
CA GLU A 26 4.52 7.87 -0.89
C GLU A 26 4.10 8.37 0.51
N GLU A 27 3.73 9.64 0.62
CA GLU A 27 3.33 10.24 1.90
C GLU A 27 2.12 9.54 2.53
N SER A 28 1.23 8.98 1.70
CA SER A 28 0.03 8.27 2.09
C SER A 28 0.14 6.76 1.82
N PRO A 29 -0.58 5.91 2.57
CA PRO A 29 -0.68 4.50 2.26
C PRO A 29 -1.26 4.26 0.85
N PRO A 30 -0.92 3.13 0.21
CA PRO A 30 -1.42 2.82 -1.11
C PRO A 30 -2.94 2.71 -1.11
N LYS A 31 -3.57 3.30 -2.12
CA LYS A 31 -5.01 3.23 -2.31
C LYS A 31 -5.42 1.84 -2.79
N ALA A 32 -6.55 1.36 -2.28
CA ALA A 32 -7.22 0.17 -2.75
C ALA A 32 -8.50 0.55 -3.51
N TYR A 33 -8.84 -0.26 -4.51
CA TYR A 33 -10.02 -0.09 -5.35
C TYR A 33 -10.82 -1.39 -5.37
N LEU A 34 -12.14 -1.25 -5.40
CA LEU A 34 -13.02 -2.37 -5.72
C LEU A 34 -13.27 -2.36 -7.22
N GLU A 35 -12.96 -3.45 -7.90
CA GLU A 35 -13.34 -3.67 -9.28
C GLU A 35 -14.62 -4.53 -9.32
N ALA A 36 -15.65 -4.00 -9.96
CA ALA A 36 -16.92 -4.69 -10.23
C ALA A 36 -17.41 -4.30 -11.64
N ASN A 37 -17.80 -5.28 -12.45
CA ASN A 37 -18.22 -5.09 -13.84
C ASN A 37 -17.30 -4.14 -14.64
N ASN A 38 -15.98 -4.35 -14.57
CA ASN A 38 -14.95 -3.52 -15.20
C ASN A 38 -14.94 -2.02 -14.79
N HIS A 39 -15.62 -1.67 -13.70
CA HIS A 39 -15.56 -0.35 -13.08
C HIS A 39 -14.72 -0.39 -11.81
N LEU A 40 -13.83 0.59 -11.65
CA LEU A 40 -13.04 0.77 -10.44
C LEU A 40 -13.70 1.79 -9.52
N TYR A 41 -14.07 1.35 -8.33
CA TYR A 41 -14.61 2.17 -7.26
C TYR A 41 -13.50 2.41 -6.22
N GLU A 42 -13.26 3.66 -5.85
CA GLU A 42 -12.30 3.98 -4.80
C GLU A 42 -12.84 3.49 -3.44
N THR A 43 -12.02 2.75 -2.70
CA THR A 43 -12.39 2.32 -1.34
C THR A 43 -12.09 3.43 -0.33
N LYS A 44 -12.81 3.42 0.80
CA LYS A 44 -12.49 4.30 1.93
C LYS A 44 -11.45 3.64 2.82
N VAL A 45 -10.37 4.37 3.09
CA VAL A 45 -9.33 3.93 4.02
C VAL A 45 -9.87 4.07 5.44
N GLY A 46 -9.84 2.96 6.18
CA GLY A 46 -10.15 2.93 7.62
C GLY A 46 -8.92 3.25 8.47
N THR A 47 -8.78 2.58 9.61
CA THR A 47 -7.66 2.76 10.53
C THR A 47 -6.37 2.21 9.93
N TYR A 48 -5.27 2.97 10.03
CA TYR A 48 -3.97 2.56 9.50
C TYR A 48 -2.80 3.16 10.27
N CYS A 49 -1.64 2.51 10.15
CA CYS A 49 -0.34 3.09 10.45
C CYS A 49 0.51 3.09 9.18
N TRP A 50 1.09 4.24 8.84
CA TRP A 50 1.96 4.42 7.70
C TRP A 50 3.16 5.27 8.10
N LYS A 51 4.38 4.74 7.91
CA LYS A 51 5.62 5.36 8.39
C LYS A 51 5.54 5.65 9.90
N SER A 52 5.58 6.93 10.28
CA SER A 52 5.49 7.42 11.65
C SER A 52 4.08 7.91 12.04
N THR A 53 3.10 7.79 11.16
CA THR A 53 1.75 8.32 11.36
C THR A 53 0.78 7.16 11.54
N CYS A 54 -0.01 7.19 12.62
CA CYS A 54 -1.17 6.33 12.78
C CYS A 54 -2.43 7.18 12.80
N VAL A 55 -3.43 6.78 12.04
CA VAL A 55 -4.73 7.42 11.99
C VAL A 55 -5.76 6.38 12.41
N ASP A 56 -6.49 6.70 13.47
CA ASP A 56 -7.66 5.94 13.88
C ASP A 56 -8.93 6.58 13.31
N THR A 57 -9.78 5.75 12.73
CA THR A 57 -11.01 6.20 12.07
C THR A 57 -12.20 5.46 12.66
N ALA A 58 -13.40 6.03 12.50
CA ALA A 58 -14.62 5.32 12.86
C ALA A 58 -14.75 4.00 12.07
N GLY A 59 -15.42 3.02 12.67
CA GLY A 59 -15.60 1.70 12.05
C GLY A 59 -16.35 1.75 10.70
N PRO A 60 -16.30 0.67 9.90
CA PRO A 60 -16.79 0.67 8.51
C PRO A 60 -18.24 1.15 8.35
N SER A 61 -19.13 0.75 9.27
CA SER A 61 -20.54 1.14 9.22
C SER A 61 -20.76 2.63 9.41
N GLU A 62 -19.94 3.28 10.22
CA GLU A 62 -19.98 4.74 10.45
C GLU A 62 -19.32 5.48 9.29
N LEU A 63 -18.17 4.99 8.83
CA LEU A 63 -17.39 5.58 7.74
C LEU A 63 -18.16 5.65 6.42
N LEU A 64 -19.08 4.71 6.19
CA LEU A 64 -19.84 4.57 4.94
C LEU A 64 -21.28 5.09 5.02
N LYS A 65 -21.73 5.70 6.14
CA LYS A 65 -23.14 6.09 6.34
C LYS A 65 -23.73 6.98 5.25
N THR A 66 -22.92 7.87 4.70
CA THR A 66 -23.35 8.85 3.68
C THR A 66 -22.93 8.45 2.27
N GLU A 67 -22.24 7.33 2.12
CA GLU A 67 -21.76 6.86 0.82
C GLU A 67 -22.88 6.14 0.07
N LYS A 68 -22.91 6.32 -1.26
CA LYS A 68 -23.88 5.62 -2.10
C LYS A 68 -23.50 4.14 -2.19
N PRO A 69 -24.44 3.20 -1.96
CA PRO A 69 -24.18 1.79 -2.16
C PRO A 69 -23.77 1.49 -3.60
N ILE A 70 -22.85 0.53 -3.76
CA ILE A 70 -22.48 -0.02 -5.06
C ILE A 70 -23.42 -1.19 -5.32
N GLU A 71 -24.23 -1.08 -6.37
CA GLU A 71 -25.11 -2.16 -6.81
C GLU A 71 -24.33 -3.14 -7.68
N VAL A 72 -24.35 -4.42 -7.28
CA VAL A 72 -23.67 -5.52 -7.98
C VAL A 72 -24.69 -6.62 -8.27
N LYS A 73 -24.49 -7.37 -9.35
CA LYS A 73 -25.35 -8.49 -9.70
C LYS A 73 -25.02 -9.71 -8.86
N ALA A 74 -26.01 -10.58 -8.65
CA ALA A 74 -25.77 -11.87 -8.03
C ALA A 74 -24.74 -12.67 -8.85
N ASN A 75 -23.80 -13.32 -8.15
CA ASN A 75 -22.67 -14.06 -8.75
C ASN A 75 -21.69 -13.21 -9.55
N GLU A 76 -21.77 -11.88 -9.47
CA GLU A 76 -20.75 -11.01 -10.03
C GLU A 76 -19.42 -11.19 -9.30
N SER A 77 -18.33 -11.22 -10.06
CA SER A 77 -16.98 -11.29 -9.48
C SER A 77 -16.53 -9.92 -9.03
N LEU A 78 -16.06 -9.84 -7.79
CA LEU A 78 -15.50 -8.63 -7.19
C LEU A 78 -14.01 -8.84 -6.96
N SER A 79 -13.20 -7.84 -7.29
CA SER A 79 -11.75 -7.88 -7.09
C SER A 79 -11.29 -6.68 -6.28
N LEU A 80 -10.45 -6.91 -5.28
CA LEU A 80 -9.74 -5.84 -4.58
C LEU A 80 -8.41 -5.57 -5.29
N VAL A 81 -8.26 -4.37 -5.84
CA VAL A 81 -7.09 -3.94 -6.62
C VAL A 81 -6.30 -2.92 -5.82
N ILE A 82 -5.06 -3.24 -5.47
CA ILE A 82 -4.12 -2.32 -4.81
C ILE A 82 -3.04 -1.96 -5.83
N LYS A 83 -3.04 -0.70 -6.29
CA LYS A 83 -2.07 -0.20 -7.29
C LYS A 83 -0.77 0.20 -6.61
N HIS A 84 -0.02 -0.79 -6.13
CA HIS A 84 1.26 -0.57 -5.47
C HIS A 84 2.22 -1.73 -5.75
N GLU A 85 3.50 -1.43 -5.90
CA GLU A 85 4.54 -2.44 -6.21
C GLU A 85 4.60 -3.53 -5.15
N ARG A 86 4.51 -3.14 -3.88
CA ARG A 86 4.42 -4.09 -2.77
C ARG A 86 2.97 -4.41 -2.47
N GLN A 87 2.63 -5.68 -2.61
CA GLN A 87 1.35 -6.26 -2.21
C GLN A 87 1.36 -6.63 -0.71
N PRO A 88 0.20 -6.69 -0.05
CA PRO A 88 0.13 -7.11 1.34
C PRO A 88 0.48 -8.60 1.50
N ASN A 89 1.15 -8.93 2.62
CA ASN A 89 1.51 -10.31 2.96
C ASN A 89 0.27 -11.15 3.36
N GLU A 90 -0.74 -10.48 3.91
CA GLU A 90 -1.97 -11.09 4.39
C GLU A 90 -3.16 -10.24 3.96
N ARG A 91 -4.28 -10.91 3.65
CA ARG A 91 -5.55 -10.28 3.29
C ARG A 91 -6.67 -11.01 3.97
N HIS A 92 -7.56 -10.24 4.58
CA HIS A 92 -8.73 -10.74 5.27
C HIS A 92 -9.94 -9.90 4.85
N MET A 93 -11.09 -10.53 4.73
CA MET A 93 -12.33 -9.87 4.33
C MET A 93 -13.47 -10.40 5.18
N VAL A 94 -14.23 -9.47 5.74
CA VAL A 94 -15.46 -9.74 6.47
C VAL A 94 -16.63 -9.08 5.75
N GLN A 95 -17.78 -9.75 5.78
CA GLN A 95 -19.05 -9.17 5.41
C GLN A 95 -19.79 -8.77 6.68
N ILE A 96 -20.23 -7.51 6.75
CA ILE A 96 -20.97 -6.99 7.91
C ILE A 96 -22.45 -6.87 7.52
N GLN A 97 -23.32 -7.60 8.22
CA GLN A 97 -24.78 -7.51 8.08
C GLN A 97 -25.42 -7.34 9.45
N ASN A 98 -26.16 -6.25 9.67
CA ASN A 98 -26.85 -5.98 10.93
C ASN A 98 -25.94 -6.10 12.17
N LYS A 99 -24.68 -5.62 12.07
CA LYS A 99 -23.62 -5.73 13.09
C LYS A 99 -23.02 -7.13 13.30
N ASN A 100 -23.47 -8.13 12.56
CA ASN A 100 -22.81 -9.44 12.53
C ASN A 100 -21.72 -9.42 11.47
N GLU A 101 -20.54 -9.91 11.82
CA GLU A 101 -19.42 -10.06 10.91
C GLU A 101 -19.29 -11.53 10.52
N VAL A 102 -19.17 -11.79 9.22
CA VAL A 102 -18.98 -13.14 8.67
C VAL A 102 -17.72 -13.13 7.82
N ASP A 103 -16.79 -14.03 8.13
CA ASP A 103 -15.57 -14.18 7.35
C ASP A 103 -15.88 -14.64 5.91
N VAL A 104 -15.28 -13.95 4.95
CA VAL A 104 -15.39 -14.26 3.53
C VAL A 104 -14.07 -14.85 3.06
N SER A 105 -14.13 -16.08 2.56
CA SER A 105 -12.97 -16.74 1.97
C SER A 105 -12.55 -16.04 0.67
N LEU A 106 -11.35 -15.48 0.66
CA LEU A 106 -10.77 -14.88 -0.54
C LEU A 106 -10.18 -15.98 -1.44
N LYS A 107 -10.55 -15.97 -2.73
CA LYS A 107 -9.87 -16.81 -3.73
C LYS A 107 -8.42 -16.33 -3.88
N LYS A 108 -7.47 -17.24 -3.75
CA LYS A 108 -6.05 -16.94 -3.97
C LYS A 108 -5.83 -16.68 -5.46
N ILE A 109 -5.48 -15.46 -5.82
CA ILE A 109 -5.00 -15.15 -7.18
C ILE A 109 -3.63 -15.82 -7.31
N ARG A 110 -3.50 -16.76 -8.24
CA ARG A 110 -2.32 -17.61 -8.45
C ARG A 110 -1.37 -16.96 -9.43
#